data_AF-A0A822XPZ3-F1
#
_entry.id   AF-A0A822XPZ3-F1
#
_cell.length_a   1.000
_cell.length_b   1.000
_cell.length_c   1.000
_cell.angle_alpha   90.00
_cell.angle_beta   90.00
_cell.angle_gamma   90.00
#
_symmetry.space_group_name_H-M   'P 1'
#
loop_
_entity.id
_entity.type
_entity.pdbx_description
1 polymer ?
#
loop_
_entity_poly.entity_id
_entity_poly.type
_entity_poly.pdbx_seq_one_letter_code
_entity_poly.pdbx_strand_id
1 'polypeptide(L)'
;MCIGEDPSLEIWIADGNHEANRAIIHYAPDAETCSELDADSIYLFDSGAQYQDGITDITRTVHFGKPSAHEKACYTAVLKGHIALNTARFPNGTNGILKTCSRVPLWKDGLDYRHGTGHGIGSYLNIHEGPHQISFRLQAKNVPLQASMTVTDEPGYYEDGNFGIRLENVLIVKEADTKFNFGDKSYLSFEHITWAPYQKKLMDLKLLTPEEIEWVNAYHARCREVLEPFLDETEMAWLKKATEPISA
;
A
#
# COMPACT_ATOMS: atom_id res chain seq x y z
N MET A 1 -1.76 10.02 -14.73
CA MET A 1 -1.16 10.49 -13.46
C MET A 1 -1.91 11.77 -13.11
N CYS A 2 -2.86 11.71 -12.17
CA CYS A 2 -3.64 12.88 -11.79
C CYS A 2 -2.73 13.81 -10.97
N ILE A 3 -2.39 14.95 -11.55
CA ILE A 3 -1.59 15.98 -10.90
C ILE A 3 -2.61 16.89 -10.20
N GLY A 4 -2.69 16.82 -8.88
CA GLY A 4 -3.54 17.73 -8.10
C GLY A 4 -2.99 19.16 -8.09
N GLU A 5 -3.64 20.05 -7.34
CA GLU A 5 -3.31 21.49 -7.35
C GLU A 5 -1.89 21.78 -6.83
N ASP A 6 -1.35 20.93 -5.94
CA ASP A 6 0.02 20.93 -5.44
C ASP A 6 0.40 19.49 -4.99
N PRO A 7 1.59 18.95 -5.32
CA PRO A 7 2.08 17.71 -4.71
C PRO A 7 2.08 17.81 -3.17
N SER A 8 1.42 16.87 -2.49
CA SER A 8 1.42 16.81 -1.02
C SER A 8 2.68 16.16 -0.44
N LEU A 9 3.46 15.50 -1.29
CA LEU A 9 4.72 14.81 -1.02
C LEU A 9 5.63 14.97 -2.25
N GLU A 10 6.96 15.03 -2.03
CA GLU A 10 7.92 14.89 -3.12
C GLU A 10 7.71 13.52 -3.78
N ILE A 11 7.61 13.50 -5.12
CA ILE A 11 7.48 12.25 -5.87
C ILE A 11 8.81 11.50 -5.71
N TRP A 12 8.79 10.40 -4.95
CA TRP A 12 9.95 9.53 -4.82
C TRP A 12 9.97 8.57 -6.00
N ILE A 13 10.90 8.77 -6.94
CA ILE A 13 11.27 7.76 -7.95
C ILE A 13 12.65 7.25 -7.55
N ALA A 14 12.71 6.01 -7.10
CA ALA A 14 13.98 5.39 -6.79
C ALA A 14 14.36 4.37 -7.87
N ASP A 15 15.46 4.64 -8.57
CA ASP A 15 16.04 3.84 -9.63
C ASP A 15 17.48 3.39 -9.31
N GLY A 16 17.99 2.44 -10.09
CA GLY A 16 19.22 1.71 -9.79
C GLY A 16 20.38 2.12 -10.70
N ASN A 17 21.37 2.82 -10.14
CA ASN A 17 22.80 2.59 -10.42
C ASN A 17 23.76 3.36 -9.48
N HIS A 18 23.24 4.16 -8.55
CA HIS A 18 23.98 4.54 -7.34
C HIS A 18 23.31 3.92 -6.11
N GLU A 19 24.09 3.13 -5.35
CA GLU A 19 23.73 2.32 -4.18
C GLU A 19 22.35 2.60 -3.53
N ALA A 20 21.30 1.90 -4.02
CA ALA A 20 20.05 1.62 -3.29
C ALA A 20 19.11 2.76 -2.90
N ASN A 21 18.87 3.74 -3.79
CA ASN A 21 17.84 4.78 -3.60
C ASN A 21 16.48 4.20 -3.11
N ARG A 22 16.10 3.01 -3.60
CA ARG A 22 14.82 2.35 -3.29
C ARG A 22 14.79 1.65 -1.93
N ALA A 23 15.95 1.32 -1.35
CA ALA A 23 16.05 0.78 0.00
C ALA A 23 16.03 1.88 1.07
N ILE A 24 16.24 3.14 0.67
CA ILE A 24 16.21 4.30 1.57
C ILE A 24 14.75 4.78 1.70
N ILE A 25 14.20 4.62 2.89
CA ILE A 25 12.78 4.92 3.20
C ILE A 25 12.40 6.39 2.91
N HIS A 26 13.36 7.32 3.04
CA HIS A 26 13.20 8.76 2.80
C HIS A 26 14.25 9.28 1.80
N TYR A 27 14.41 8.59 0.66
CA TYR A 27 15.32 9.01 -0.41
C TYR A 27 14.83 10.31 -1.04
N ALA A 28 15.65 11.35 -1.18
CA ALA A 28 15.30 12.54 -1.95
C ALA A 28 16.11 12.71 -3.24
N PRO A 29 15.45 12.98 -4.38
CA PRO A 29 16.15 13.13 -5.65
C PRO A 29 17.01 14.40 -5.62
N ASP A 30 18.27 14.24 -5.96
CA ASP A 30 19.20 15.34 -6.25
C ASP A 30 19.51 15.27 -7.75
N ALA A 31 19.34 16.39 -8.45
CA ALA A 31 19.53 16.47 -9.90
C ALA A 31 20.96 16.08 -10.33
N GLU A 32 21.95 16.17 -9.44
CA GLU A 32 23.33 15.78 -9.73
C GLU A 32 23.59 14.27 -9.50
N THR A 33 22.70 13.57 -8.77
CA THR A 33 22.89 12.16 -8.38
C THR A 33 21.73 11.24 -8.77
N CYS A 34 20.71 11.76 -9.48
CA CYS A 34 19.62 10.95 -10.00
C CYS A 34 20.17 9.89 -10.96
N SER A 35 19.75 8.63 -10.81
CA SER A 35 20.18 7.60 -11.75
C SER A 35 19.34 7.68 -13.03
N GLU A 36 19.75 6.92 -14.04
CA GLU A 36 18.91 6.69 -15.22
C GLU A 36 17.98 5.49 -14.97
N LEU A 37 16.81 5.53 -15.60
CA LEU A 37 15.86 4.42 -15.55
C LEU A 37 16.44 3.15 -16.21
N ASP A 38 16.77 2.15 -15.39
CA ASP A 38 17.07 0.78 -15.80
C ASP A 38 15.81 -0.11 -15.85
N ALA A 39 15.44 -0.62 -17.02
CA ALA A 39 14.26 -1.48 -17.13
C ALA A 39 14.34 -2.72 -16.24
N ASP A 40 15.52 -3.26 -15.96
CA ASP A 40 15.71 -4.49 -15.18
C ASP A 40 15.76 -4.27 -13.67
N SER A 41 15.32 -3.09 -13.22
CA SER A 41 15.25 -2.68 -11.83
C SER A 41 13.81 -2.58 -11.30
N ILE A 42 13.66 -2.73 -9.98
CA ILE A 42 12.46 -2.30 -9.24
C ILE A 42 12.40 -0.78 -9.16
N TYR A 43 11.18 -0.26 -9.28
CA TYR A 43 10.79 1.13 -9.10
C TYR A 43 9.72 1.24 -8.04
N LEU A 44 9.93 2.11 -7.07
CA LEU A 44 8.95 2.48 -6.07
C LEU A 44 8.51 3.92 -6.38
N PHE A 45 7.20 4.11 -6.49
CA PHE A 45 6.55 5.40 -6.67
C PHE A 45 5.70 5.67 -5.45
N ASP A 46 6.11 6.61 -4.63
CA ASP A 46 5.34 7.14 -3.51
C ASP A 46 5.03 8.60 -3.80
N SER A 47 3.74 8.93 -3.81
CA SER A 47 3.25 10.22 -4.25
C SER A 47 1.88 10.52 -3.65
N GLY A 48 1.60 11.81 -3.53
CA GLY A 48 0.30 12.30 -3.12
C GLY A 48 0.02 13.67 -3.72
N ALA A 49 -1.24 14.10 -3.68
CA ALA A 49 -1.63 15.44 -4.06
C ALA A 49 -2.75 15.98 -3.16
N GLN A 50 -2.79 17.30 -3.05
CA GLN A 50 -3.88 18.03 -2.42
C GLN A 50 -4.98 18.33 -3.45
N TYR A 51 -6.22 18.17 -3.01
CA TYR A 51 -7.43 18.56 -3.72
C TYR A 51 -8.36 19.25 -2.73
N GLN A 52 -9.25 20.13 -3.20
CA GLN A 52 -10.26 20.74 -2.32
C GLN A 52 -11.13 19.69 -1.60
N ASP A 53 -11.29 18.51 -2.23
CA ASP A 53 -12.03 17.37 -1.70
C ASP A 53 -11.24 16.53 -0.67
N GLY A 54 -9.93 16.69 -0.55
CA GLY A 54 -9.10 15.90 0.33
C GLY A 54 -7.64 15.80 -0.10
N ILE A 55 -6.93 14.83 0.49
CA ILE A 55 -5.53 14.57 0.17
C ILE A 55 -5.35 13.09 -0.14
N THR A 56 -4.47 12.78 -1.09
CA THR A 56 -4.15 11.40 -1.46
C THR A 56 -2.75 11.04 -0.99
N ASP A 57 -2.58 9.77 -0.62
CA ASP A 57 -1.29 9.15 -0.34
C ASP A 57 -1.28 7.75 -0.96
N ILE A 58 -0.31 7.47 -1.82
CA ILE A 58 -0.27 6.22 -2.56
C ILE A 58 1.16 5.86 -2.96
N THR A 59 1.56 4.67 -2.52
CA THR A 59 2.75 3.98 -2.98
C THR A 59 2.43 2.76 -3.86
N ARG A 60 3.10 2.65 -5.01
CA ARG A 60 3.13 1.44 -5.84
C ARG A 60 4.56 1.08 -6.19
N THR A 61 4.86 -0.22 -6.13
CA THR A 61 6.11 -0.79 -6.63
C THR A 61 5.88 -1.53 -7.94
N VAL A 62 6.71 -1.26 -8.93
CA VAL A 62 6.65 -1.86 -10.27
C VAL A 62 8.05 -2.25 -10.75
N HIS A 63 8.10 -3.04 -11.80
CA HIS A 63 9.30 -3.38 -12.54
C HIS A 63 9.00 -3.20 -14.03
N PHE A 64 9.96 -2.83 -14.89
CA PHE A 64 9.71 -2.67 -16.34
C PHE A 64 10.16 -3.89 -17.17
N GLY A 65 11.26 -4.53 -16.79
CA GLY A 65 11.81 -5.78 -17.32
C GLY A 65 11.28 -7.03 -16.62
N LYS A 66 12.17 -7.98 -16.31
CA LYS A 66 11.83 -9.27 -15.71
C LYS A 66 12.27 -9.36 -14.23
N PRO A 67 11.34 -9.36 -13.26
CA PRO A 67 11.71 -9.47 -11.85
C PRO A 67 12.28 -10.85 -11.53
N SER A 68 13.26 -10.87 -10.63
CA SER A 68 13.88 -12.06 -10.05
C SER A 68 12.94 -12.81 -9.11
N ALA A 69 13.28 -14.06 -8.77
CA ALA A 69 12.50 -14.84 -7.82
C ALA A 69 12.49 -14.22 -6.42
N HIS A 70 13.61 -13.62 -6.01
CA HIS A 70 13.75 -12.95 -4.71
C HIS A 70 12.86 -11.71 -4.61
N GLU A 71 12.92 -10.83 -5.61
CA GLU A 71 12.04 -9.65 -5.70
C GLU A 71 10.55 -10.03 -5.66
N LYS A 72 10.17 -11.09 -6.38
CA LYS A 72 8.79 -11.59 -6.37
C LYS A 72 8.37 -12.14 -5.01
N ALA A 73 9.25 -12.88 -4.34
CA ALA A 73 8.97 -13.42 -3.01
C ALA A 73 8.77 -12.28 -1.98
N CYS A 74 9.67 -11.29 -1.97
CA CYS A 74 9.56 -10.11 -1.11
C CYS A 74 8.30 -9.28 -1.43
N TYR A 75 7.99 -9.06 -2.71
CA TYR A 75 6.79 -8.33 -3.12
C TYR A 75 5.52 -9.06 -2.69
N THR A 76 5.47 -10.37 -2.88
CA THR A 76 4.34 -11.17 -2.41
C THR A 76 4.21 -11.13 -0.89
N ALA A 77 5.30 -11.18 -0.12
CA ALA A 77 5.24 -11.07 1.33
C ALA A 77 4.66 -9.71 1.79
N VAL A 78 5.08 -8.60 1.15
CA VAL A 78 4.52 -7.26 1.39
C VAL A 78 3.04 -7.21 1.01
N LEU A 79 2.67 -7.75 -0.16
CA LEU A 79 1.27 -7.81 -0.62
C LEU A 79 0.40 -8.61 0.36
N LYS A 80 0.86 -9.76 0.85
CA LYS A 80 0.14 -10.55 1.86
C LYS A 80 -0.06 -9.75 3.15
N GLY A 81 0.94 -8.99 3.56
CA GLY A 81 0.83 -8.06 4.68
C GLY A 81 -0.26 -7.01 4.48
N HIS A 82 -0.25 -6.38 3.31
CA HIS A 82 -1.25 -5.39 2.91
C HIS A 82 -2.66 -6.00 2.92
N ILE A 83 -2.85 -7.15 2.26
CA ILE A 83 -4.15 -7.85 2.23
C ILE A 83 -4.62 -8.22 3.66
N ALA A 84 -3.71 -8.69 4.52
CA ALA A 84 -4.05 -9.10 5.88
C ALA A 84 -4.57 -7.94 6.73
N LEU A 85 -4.08 -6.71 6.54
CA LEU A 85 -4.62 -5.54 7.23
C LEU A 85 -5.94 -5.08 6.59
N ASN A 86 -6.01 -4.97 5.27
CA ASN A 86 -7.23 -4.55 4.55
C ASN A 86 -8.44 -5.44 4.86
N THR A 87 -8.22 -6.74 5.04
CA THR A 87 -9.29 -7.72 5.31
C THR A 87 -9.57 -7.92 6.79
N ALA A 88 -8.85 -7.22 7.68
CA ALA A 88 -9.02 -7.37 9.12
C ALA A 88 -10.42 -6.92 9.57
N ARG A 89 -11.06 -7.76 10.38
CA ARG A 89 -12.23 -7.39 11.20
C ARG A 89 -11.80 -7.46 12.66
N PHE A 90 -11.87 -6.35 13.38
CA PHE A 90 -11.27 -6.21 14.71
C PHE A 90 -12.24 -5.55 15.70
N PRO A 91 -12.15 -5.85 17.01
CA PRO A 91 -13.02 -5.22 17.99
C PRO A 91 -12.82 -3.70 18.04
N ASN A 92 -13.90 -2.96 18.25
CA ASN A 92 -13.82 -1.53 18.56
C ASN A 92 -12.97 -1.32 19.83
N GLY A 93 -12.15 -0.27 19.83
CA GLY A 93 -11.13 -0.01 20.84
C GLY A 93 -9.75 -0.61 20.52
N THR A 94 -9.59 -1.32 19.39
CA THR A 94 -8.28 -1.76 18.91
C THR A 94 -7.44 -0.57 18.43
N ASN A 95 -6.14 -0.59 18.74
CA ASN A 95 -5.19 0.48 18.43
C ASN A 95 -4.15 0.02 17.39
N GLY A 96 -2.97 0.66 17.38
CA GLY A 96 -1.89 0.35 16.44
C GLY A 96 -1.34 -1.09 16.48
N ILE A 97 -1.79 -1.96 17.39
CA ILE A 97 -1.44 -3.39 17.41
C ILE A 97 -1.77 -4.11 16.09
N LEU A 98 -2.72 -3.58 15.30
CA LEU A 98 -3.05 -4.05 13.95
C LEU A 98 -1.85 -4.07 13.00
N LYS A 99 -0.78 -3.30 13.30
CA LYS A 99 0.49 -3.37 12.57
C LYS A 99 1.04 -4.79 12.44
N THR A 100 0.67 -5.67 13.37
CA THR A 100 1.07 -7.08 13.39
C THR A 100 0.46 -7.87 12.22
N CYS A 101 -0.76 -7.54 11.79
CA CYS A 101 -1.40 -8.18 10.63
C CYS A 101 -0.53 -8.06 9.38
N SER A 102 0.00 -6.86 9.11
CA SER A 102 0.84 -6.65 7.94
C SER A 102 2.25 -7.21 8.07
N ARG A 103 2.75 -7.44 9.30
CA ARG A 103 4.12 -7.93 9.53
C ARG A 103 4.24 -9.43 9.62
N VAL A 104 3.21 -10.14 10.09
CA VAL A 104 3.28 -11.60 10.23
C VAL A 104 3.66 -12.31 8.92
N PRO A 105 3.14 -11.92 7.74
CA PRO A 105 3.58 -12.51 6.48
C PRO A 105 5.08 -12.32 6.22
N LEU A 106 5.63 -11.14 6.48
CA LEU A 106 7.07 -10.86 6.33
C LEU A 106 7.93 -11.62 7.35
N TRP A 107 7.49 -11.63 8.62
CA TRP A 107 8.23 -12.28 9.71
C TRP A 107 8.38 -13.79 9.54
N LYS A 108 7.44 -14.45 8.83
CA LYS A 108 7.56 -15.87 8.47
C LYS A 108 8.82 -16.17 7.65
N ASP A 109 9.24 -15.20 6.85
CA ASP A 109 10.42 -15.29 5.99
C ASP A 109 11.63 -14.55 6.58
N GLY A 110 11.53 -14.08 7.82
CA GLY A 110 12.59 -13.33 8.51
C GLY A 110 12.74 -11.87 8.04
N LEU A 111 11.78 -11.35 7.28
CA LEU A 111 11.78 -9.98 6.76
C LEU A 111 11.09 -9.01 7.71
N ASP A 112 11.47 -7.73 7.70
CA ASP A 112 10.76 -6.66 8.44
C ASP A 112 11.01 -5.28 7.79
N TYR A 113 10.30 -4.25 8.26
CA TYR A 113 10.48 -2.85 7.84
C TYR A 113 10.54 -1.87 9.01
N ARG A 114 11.31 -0.80 8.85
CA ARG A 114 11.70 0.12 9.94
C ARG A 114 10.80 1.36 10.10
N HIS A 115 9.65 1.41 9.43
CA HIS A 115 8.64 2.48 9.56
C HIS A 115 7.32 1.94 10.14
N GLY A 116 6.35 2.83 10.42
CA GLY A 116 5.00 2.42 10.80
C GLY A 116 4.29 1.67 9.67
N THR A 117 3.21 0.96 9.97
CA THR A 117 2.36 0.35 8.92
C THR A 117 1.35 1.34 8.38
N GLY A 118 1.07 2.42 9.11
CA GLY A 118 0.22 3.49 8.63
C GLY A 118 0.09 4.64 9.61
N HIS A 119 -0.38 5.77 9.10
CA HIS A 119 -0.67 7.00 9.82
C HIS A 119 -2.05 7.52 9.45
N GLY A 120 -2.63 8.39 10.29
CA GLY A 120 -3.81 9.14 9.89
C GLY A 120 -3.49 10.13 8.78
N ILE A 121 -4.52 10.53 8.05
CA ILE A 121 -4.43 11.44 6.91
C ILE A 121 -5.57 12.45 6.98
N GLY A 122 -5.25 13.74 6.91
CA GLY A 122 -6.24 14.82 7.05
C GLY A 122 -7.12 14.98 5.82
N SER A 123 -8.15 15.84 5.90
CA SER A 123 -8.98 16.22 4.76
C SER A 123 -8.58 17.62 4.30
N TYR A 124 -7.84 17.70 3.17
CA TYR A 124 -7.24 18.94 2.67
C TYR A 124 -6.35 19.64 3.73
N LEU A 125 -5.61 18.82 4.48
CA LEU A 125 -4.73 19.20 5.59
C LEU A 125 -3.42 18.41 5.49
N ASN A 126 -2.86 17.95 6.61
CA ASN A 126 -1.59 17.23 6.61
C ASN A 126 -1.76 15.80 6.11
N ILE A 127 -0.81 15.33 5.28
CA ILE A 127 -0.74 13.93 4.85
C ILE A 127 -0.46 12.98 6.02
N HIS A 128 0.38 13.43 6.95
CA HIS A 128 0.65 12.78 8.22
C HIS A 128 -0.15 13.46 9.34
N GLU A 129 -1.34 12.97 9.63
CA GLU A 129 -2.21 13.50 10.67
C GLU A 129 -2.37 12.52 11.83
N GLY A 130 -2.15 13.01 13.05
CA GLY A 130 -2.42 12.26 14.27
C GLY A 130 -3.86 12.49 14.78
N PRO A 131 -4.25 11.84 15.88
CA PRO A 131 -3.39 11.12 16.81
C PRO A 131 -3.33 9.60 16.58
N HIS A 132 -4.21 9.02 15.77
CA HIS A 132 -4.25 7.58 15.49
C HIS A 132 -3.18 7.16 14.48
N GLN A 133 -2.59 5.98 14.69
CA GLN A 133 -1.56 5.42 13.81
C GLN A 133 -1.59 3.89 13.91
N ILE A 134 -1.23 3.20 12.82
CA ILE A 134 -0.98 1.76 12.82
C ILE A 134 0.53 1.56 12.91
N SER A 135 1.07 1.64 14.12
CA SER A 135 2.52 1.70 14.32
C SER A 135 2.97 1.04 15.62
N PHE A 136 4.26 0.72 15.70
CA PHE A 136 4.92 0.28 16.93
C PHE A 136 5.29 1.44 17.86
N ARG A 137 5.17 2.69 17.39
CA ARG A 137 5.45 3.91 18.16
C ARG A 137 4.54 3.99 19.40
N LEU A 138 5.04 4.59 20.48
CA LEU A 138 4.32 4.64 21.76
C LEU A 138 2.97 5.36 21.65
N GLN A 139 2.88 6.39 20.82
CA GLN A 139 1.68 7.18 20.58
C GLN A 139 0.53 6.30 20.03
N ALA A 140 0.86 5.33 19.17
CA ALA A 140 -0.10 4.41 18.56
C ALA A 140 -0.74 3.43 19.56
N LYS A 141 -0.20 3.29 20.78
CA LYS A 141 -0.75 2.40 21.81
C LYS A 141 -1.92 3.02 22.57
N ASN A 142 -2.03 4.35 22.58
CA ASN A 142 -2.99 5.04 23.45
C ASN A 142 -4.22 5.53 22.70
N VAL A 143 -4.25 5.41 21.38
CA VAL A 143 -5.33 5.93 20.53
C VAL A 143 -5.96 4.78 19.76
N PRO A 144 -7.19 4.36 20.12
CA PRO A 144 -7.92 3.35 19.36
C PRO A 144 -8.40 3.92 18.02
N LEU A 145 -8.51 3.06 17.01
CA LEU A 145 -9.20 3.39 15.77
C LEU A 145 -10.71 3.47 16.02
N GLN A 146 -11.36 4.41 15.33
CA GLN A 146 -12.79 4.65 15.38
C GLN A 146 -13.36 4.75 13.96
N ALA A 147 -14.63 4.44 13.79
CA ALA A 147 -15.32 4.59 12.51
C ALA A 147 -15.18 6.03 11.97
N SER A 148 -15.09 6.15 10.65
CA SER A 148 -14.83 7.38 9.89
C SER A 148 -13.40 7.94 9.97
N MET A 149 -12.50 7.34 10.76
CA MET A 149 -11.08 7.70 10.69
C MET A 149 -10.47 7.22 9.37
N THR A 150 -9.64 8.06 8.78
CA THR A 150 -8.83 7.76 7.60
C THR A 150 -7.42 7.35 8.02
N VAL A 151 -6.86 6.31 7.41
CA VAL A 151 -5.53 5.79 7.77
C VAL A 151 -4.87 5.12 6.56
N THR A 152 -3.54 5.22 6.45
CA THR A 152 -2.79 4.47 5.44
C THR A 152 -2.59 3.00 5.86
N ASP A 153 -2.46 2.11 4.88
CA ASP A 153 -1.93 0.75 5.02
C ASP A 153 -0.78 0.58 4.02
N GLU A 154 0.44 0.70 4.53
CA GLU A 154 1.67 0.88 3.75
C GLU A 154 2.81 -0.07 4.18
N PRO A 155 2.63 -1.40 4.28
CA PRO A 155 3.75 -2.29 4.56
C PRO A 155 4.82 -2.19 3.47
N GLY A 156 6.06 -2.50 3.86
CA GLY A 156 7.18 -2.53 2.94
C GLY A 156 8.27 -3.52 3.32
N TYR A 157 9.29 -3.59 2.47
CA TYR A 157 10.55 -4.29 2.71
C TYR A 157 11.65 -3.58 1.91
N TYR A 158 12.82 -3.44 2.52
CA TYR A 158 13.94 -2.69 1.96
C TYR A 158 15.21 -3.49 2.15
N GLU A 159 15.82 -3.90 1.04
CA GLU A 159 17.08 -4.62 0.99
C GLU A 159 18.20 -3.65 0.63
N ASP A 160 19.00 -3.29 1.63
CA ASP A 160 20.12 -2.36 1.50
C ASP A 160 21.04 -2.78 0.34
N GLY A 161 21.46 -1.80 -0.47
CA GLY A 161 22.27 -2.08 -1.67
C GLY A 161 21.49 -2.61 -2.88
N ASN A 162 20.24 -3.07 -2.68
CA ASN A 162 19.49 -3.79 -3.70
C ASN A 162 18.16 -3.11 -4.03
N PHE A 163 17.02 -3.53 -3.45
CA PHE A 163 15.69 -3.01 -3.79
C PHE A 163 14.79 -2.70 -2.62
N GLY A 164 13.74 -1.92 -2.87
CA GLY A 164 12.70 -1.65 -1.88
C GLY A 164 11.31 -1.74 -2.48
N ILE A 165 10.38 -2.17 -1.64
CA ILE A 165 8.98 -2.44 -1.98
C ILE A 165 8.13 -1.79 -0.91
N ARG A 166 7.10 -1.05 -1.33
CA ARG A 166 6.05 -0.55 -0.46
C ARG A 166 4.74 -0.54 -1.25
N LEU A 167 3.67 -0.99 -0.60
CA LEU A 167 2.33 -1.03 -1.19
C LEU A 167 1.40 -0.30 -0.25
N GLU A 168 0.82 0.80 -0.74
CA GLU A 168 0.09 1.71 0.12
C GLU A 168 -1.26 2.11 -0.44
N ASN A 169 -2.26 2.07 0.43
CA ASN A 169 -3.58 2.64 0.18
C ASN A 169 -4.00 3.47 1.38
N VAL A 170 -4.86 4.46 1.14
CA VAL A 170 -5.68 5.09 2.18
C VAL A 170 -6.95 4.28 2.36
N LEU A 171 -7.30 4.07 3.63
CA LEU A 171 -8.45 3.32 4.10
C LEU A 171 -9.32 4.19 5.01
N ILE A 172 -10.63 3.95 4.98
CA ILE A 172 -11.60 4.49 5.93
C ILE A 172 -11.98 3.37 6.90
N VAL A 173 -11.86 3.61 8.20
CA VAL A 173 -12.37 2.71 9.23
C VAL A 173 -13.89 2.77 9.24
N LYS A 174 -14.57 1.63 9.24
CA LYS A 174 -16.04 1.53 9.27
C LYS A 174 -16.50 0.44 10.23
N GLU A 175 -17.75 0.50 10.64
CA GLU A 175 -18.38 -0.62 11.35
C GLU A 175 -18.39 -1.87 10.48
N ALA A 176 -18.13 -3.01 11.11
CA ALA A 176 -18.04 -4.31 10.47
C ALA A 176 -19.16 -5.23 10.95
N ASP A 177 -19.89 -5.80 10.00
CA ASP A 177 -20.79 -6.91 10.30
C ASP A 177 -19.99 -8.17 10.62
N THR A 178 -20.30 -8.80 11.76
CA THR A 178 -19.70 -10.08 12.17
C THR A 178 -20.78 -11.11 12.41
N LYS A 179 -20.47 -12.37 12.11
CA LYS A 179 -21.40 -13.50 12.30
C LYS A 179 -21.83 -13.66 13.76
N PHE A 180 -20.92 -13.34 14.69
CA PHE A 180 -21.13 -13.46 16.12
C PHE A 180 -20.77 -12.13 16.80
N ASN A 181 -21.33 -11.93 17.99
CA ASN A 181 -21.01 -10.81 18.85
C ASN A 181 -20.49 -11.35 20.19
N PHE A 182 -19.27 -10.95 20.56
CA PHE A 182 -18.64 -11.35 21.82
C PHE A 182 -18.61 -10.18 22.80
N GLY A 183 -19.35 -10.30 23.90
CA GLY A 183 -19.38 -9.29 24.97
C GLY A 183 -20.00 -7.95 24.57
N ASP A 184 -20.99 -7.97 23.67
CA ASP A 184 -21.70 -6.80 23.15
C ASP A 184 -20.79 -5.72 22.55
N LYS A 185 -19.61 -6.12 22.06
CA LYS A 185 -18.66 -5.22 21.41
C LYS A 185 -18.95 -5.10 19.91
N SER A 186 -18.97 -3.87 19.40
CA SER A 186 -18.95 -3.65 17.96
C SER A 186 -17.58 -3.98 17.38
N TYR A 187 -17.56 -4.30 16.09
CA TYR A 187 -16.36 -4.60 15.33
C TYR A 187 -16.19 -3.57 14.23
N LEU A 188 -14.96 -3.34 13.83
CA LEU A 188 -14.55 -2.43 12.78
C LEU A 188 -13.85 -3.20 11.66
N SER A 189 -13.87 -2.62 10.48
CA SER A 189 -13.13 -3.06 9.29
C SER A 189 -12.70 -1.84 8.47
N PHE A 190 -12.13 -2.07 7.30
CA PHE A 190 -11.68 -1.01 6.40
C PHE A 190 -12.51 -0.94 5.13
N GLU A 191 -12.55 0.25 4.53
CA GLU A 191 -13.04 0.53 3.19
C GLU A 191 -11.96 1.25 2.39
N HIS A 192 -11.79 0.85 1.14
CA HIS A 192 -10.78 1.41 0.24
C HIS A 192 -11.25 2.70 -0.40
N ILE A 193 -10.36 3.69 -0.44
CA ILE A 193 -10.55 4.89 -1.26
C ILE A 193 -9.41 5.14 -2.26
N THR A 194 -8.32 4.38 -2.17
CA THR A 194 -7.28 4.33 -3.20
C THR A 194 -7.59 3.29 -4.27
N TRP A 195 -7.59 3.68 -5.54
CA TRP A 195 -7.88 2.80 -6.68
C TRP A 195 -6.74 2.83 -7.70
N ALA A 196 -5.79 1.93 -7.53
CA ALA A 196 -4.75 1.64 -8.51
C ALA A 196 -4.31 0.17 -8.44
N PRO A 197 -4.15 -0.52 -9.58
CA PRO A 197 -3.84 -1.96 -9.60
C PRO A 197 -2.43 -2.27 -9.07
N TYR A 198 -2.30 -3.41 -8.40
CA TYR A 198 -1.00 -4.03 -8.08
C TYR A 198 -0.39 -4.72 -9.30
N GLN A 199 0.94 -4.71 -9.42
CA GLN A 199 1.60 -5.25 -10.60
C GLN A 199 1.70 -6.79 -10.56
N LYS A 200 0.90 -7.46 -11.41
CA LYS A 200 0.79 -8.94 -11.46
C LYS A 200 2.12 -9.67 -11.61
N LYS A 201 3.07 -9.15 -12.41
CA LYS A 201 4.34 -9.84 -12.69
C LYS A 201 5.29 -9.90 -11.48
N LEU A 202 5.12 -9.01 -10.51
CA LEU A 202 5.86 -9.04 -9.24
C LEU A 202 5.25 -10.04 -8.25
N MET A 203 4.06 -10.60 -8.52
CA MET A 203 3.45 -11.60 -7.65
C MET A 203 4.02 -12.99 -7.96
N ASP A 204 4.58 -13.65 -6.95
CA ASP A 204 4.68 -15.11 -6.93
C ASP A 204 3.32 -15.73 -6.53
N LEU A 205 2.56 -16.17 -7.54
CA LEU A 205 1.22 -16.73 -7.36
C LEU A 205 1.20 -18.02 -6.54
N LYS A 206 2.33 -18.75 -6.45
CA LYS A 206 2.42 -19.97 -5.65
C LYS A 206 2.43 -19.71 -4.15
N LEU A 207 2.74 -18.48 -3.74
CA LEU A 207 2.78 -18.05 -2.35
C LEU A 207 1.46 -17.42 -1.89
N LEU A 208 0.53 -17.15 -2.83
CA LEU A 208 -0.78 -16.60 -2.52
C LEU A 208 -1.78 -17.71 -2.18
N THR A 209 -2.63 -17.47 -1.20
CA THR A 209 -3.78 -18.35 -0.94
C THR A 209 -4.89 -18.10 -1.95
N PRO A 210 -5.84 -19.03 -2.12
CA PRO A 210 -7.01 -18.80 -2.97
C PRO A 210 -7.78 -17.52 -2.60
N GLU A 211 -7.93 -17.23 -1.31
CA GLU A 211 -8.62 -16.03 -0.81
C GLU A 211 -7.84 -14.74 -1.14
N GLU A 212 -6.52 -14.77 -1.09
CA GLU A 212 -5.68 -13.62 -1.48
C GLU A 212 -5.75 -13.39 -3.00
N ILE A 213 -5.79 -14.44 -3.81
CA ILE A 213 -6.01 -14.34 -5.27
C ILE A 213 -7.39 -13.74 -5.56
N GLU A 214 -8.44 -14.23 -4.89
CA GLU A 214 -9.79 -13.69 -5.01
C GLU A 214 -9.84 -12.22 -4.62
N TRP A 215 -9.17 -11.84 -3.53
CA TRP A 215 -9.07 -10.45 -3.09
C TRP A 215 -8.42 -9.56 -4.15
N VAL A 216 -7.27 -9.98 -4.72
CA VAL A 216 -6.59 -9.21 -5.77
C VAL A 216 -7.49 -9.05 -7.00
N ASN A 217 -8.15 -10.12 -7.43
CA ASN A 217 -9.07 -10.09 -8.57
C ASN A 217 -10.27 -9.17 -8.33
N ALA A 218 -10.86 -9.21 -7.13
CA ALA A 218 -11.98 -8.34 -6.75
C ALA A 218 -11.54 -6.87 -6.69
N TYR A 219 -10.39 -6.57 -6.09
CA TYR A 219 -9.83 -5.23 -6.03
C TYR A 219 -9.48 -4.69 -7.42
N HIS A 220 -8.88 -5.51 -8.29
CA HIS A 220 -8.59 -5.17 -9.69
C HIS A 220 -9.85 -4.94 -10.51
N ALA A 221 -10.92 -5.72 -10.30
CA ALA A 221 -12.21 -5.48 -10.92
C ALA A 221 -12.80 -4.14 -10.48
N ARG A 222 -12.74 -3.84 -9.17
CA ARG A 222 -13.22 -2.58 -8.64
C ARG A 222 -12.42 -1.37 -9.16
N CYS A 223 -11.10 -1.51 -9.34
CA CYS A 223 -10.29 -0.48 -10.00
C CYS A 223 -10.81 -0.14 -11.40
N ARG A 224 -11.19 -1.16 -12.20
CA ARG A 224 -11.78 -0.89 -13.53
C ARG A 224 -13.08 -0.11 -13.43
N GLU A 225 -14.00 -0.57 -12.58
CA GLU A 225 -15.32 0.06 -12.43
C GLU A 225 -15.23 1.51 -11.96
N VAL A 226 -14.36 1.80 -11.00
CA VAL A 226 -14.23 3.15 -10.44
C VAL A 226 -13.52 4.10 -11.41
N LEU A 227 -12.51 3.62 -12.14
CA LEU A 227 -11.71 4.46 -13.00
C LEU A 227 -12.29 4.63 -14.41
N GLU A 228 -13.09 3.67 -14.91
CA GLU A 228 -13.67 3.69 -16.27
C GLU A 228 -14.29 5.03 -16.69
N PRO A 229 -15.07 5.75 -15.86
CA PRO A 229 -15.66 7.03 -16.26
C PRO A 229 -14.66 8.16 -16.50
N PHE A 230 -13.40 7.99 -16.08
CA PHE A 230 -12.36 9.03 -16.10
C PHE A 230 -11.22 8.76 -17.08
N LEU A 231 -11.24 7.62 -17.76
CA LEU A 231 -10.13 7.18 -18.63
C LEU A 231 -10.51 7.23 -20.11
N ASP A 232 -9.53 7.56 -20.94
CA ASP A 232 -9.67 7.42 -22.39
C ASP A 232 -9.51 5.96 -22.86
N GLU A 233 -9.67 5.73 -24.17
CA GLU A 233 -9.57 4.38 -24.75
C GLU A 233 -8.20 3.72 -24.54
N THR A 234 -7.12 4.49 -24.60
CA THR A 234 -5.74 3.99 -24.46
C THR A 234 -5.46 3.63 -23.00
N GLU A 235 -5.83 4.51 -22.08
CA GLU A 235 -5.71 4.30 -20.64
C GLU A 235 -6.56 3.12 -20.18
N MET A 236 -7.79 3.00 -20.70
CA MET A 236 -8.66 1.88 -20.38
C MET A 236 -8.15 0.56 -20.98
N ALA A 237 -7.54 0.56 -22.16
CA ALA A 237 -6.88 -0.62 -22.71
C ALA A 237 -5.72 -1.08 -21.81
N TRP A 238 -4.91 -0.14 -21.32
CA TRP A 238 -3.86 -0.43 -20.36
C TRP A 238 -4.43 -0.98 -19.04
N LEU A 239 -5.46 -0.35 -18.48
CA LEU A 239 -6.06 -0.74 -17.21
C LEU A 239 -6.69 -2.14 -17.31
N LYS A 240 -7.36 -2.47 -18.41
CA LYS A 240 -7.90 -3.82 -18.67
C LYS A 240 -6.78 -4.87 -18.58
N LYS A 241 -5.66 -4.65 -19.27
CA LYS A 241 -4.49 -5.55 -19.24
C LYS A 241 -3.87 -5.66 -17.83
N ALA A 242 -3.71 -4.52 -17.15
CA ALA A 242 -3.14 -4.47 -15.81
C ALA A 242 -3.97 -5.23 -14.77
N THR A 243 -5.29 -5.33 -14.99
CA THR A 243 -6.27 -5.88 -14.05
C THR A 243 -6.86 -7.24 -14.46
N GLU A 244 -6.40 -7.86 -15.55
CA GLU A 244 -6.93 -9.19 -15.92
C GLU A 244 -6.73 -10.18 -14.76
N PRO A 245 -7.73 -11.04 -14.48
CA PRO A 245 -7.67 -11.95 -13.34
C PRO A 245 -6.41 -12.82 -13.33
N ILE A 246 -5.87 -13.04 -12.13
CA ILE A 246 -4.79 -13.99 -11.87
C ILE A 246 -5.37 -15.33 -11.36
N SER A 247 -4.64 -16.41 -11.65
CA SER A 247 -4.94 -17.77 -11.18
C SER A 247 -3.62 -18.50 -10.86
N ALA A 248 -3.63 -19.35 -9.82
CA ALA A 248 -2.47 -20.15 -9.41
C ALA A 248 -2.17 -21.31 -10.37
#